data_AF-A0A7C0UL69-F1
#
_entry.id   AF-A0A7C0UL69-F1
#
_cell.length_a   1.000
_cell.length_b   1.000
_cell.length_c   1.000
_cell.angle_alpha   90.00
_cell.angle_beta   90.00
_cell.angle_gamma   90.00
#
_symmetry.space_group_name_H-M   'P 1'
#
loop_
_entity.id
_entity.type
_entity.pdbx_description
1 polymer ?
#
loop_
_entity_poly.entity_id
_entity_poly.type
_entity_poly.pdbx_seq_one_letter_code
_entity_poly.pdbx_strand_id
1 'polypeptide(L)'
;MRIKELLFHNRGMRQTIAKNVFWLTLSQVGSRLIRALIIIYAARILGAAEYGIFAYVLGFAGFFTLFADVGINPLLTRNTANHPEQRTEYFSTSFWIKIVLLLATALLVIFVAPHFTNIEAAKALIPLVALLVIFDGLRDFSIAFFRGLEKMEREALIVIVMNITIAVAGFIILSISPTAKSLILSYIASVGASVILSVIILRNQFL
;
A
#
# COMPACT_ATOMS: atom_id res chain seq x y z
N MET A 1 -12.51 27.99 11.18
CA MET A 1 -11.80 27.25 12.25
C MET A 1 -12.49 25.92 12.64
N ARG A 2 -13.81 25.87 12.88
CA ARG A 2 -14.51 24.64 13.32
C ARG A 2 -14.33 23.38 12.46
N ILE A 3 -14.30 23.50 11.12
CA ILE A 3 -14.20 22.31 10.22
C ILE A 3 -12.85 21.60 10.34
N LYS A 4 -11.74 22.35 10.40
CA LYS A 4 -10.40 21.73 10.57
C LYS A 4 -10.30 21.00 11.91
N GLU A 5 -10.89 21.56 12.97
CA GLU A 5 -10.94 20.88 14.26
C GLU A 5 -11.77 19.60 14.21
N LEU A 6 -12.92 19.62 13.54
CA LEU A 6 -13.79 18.46 13.37
C LEU A 6 -13.16 17.36 12.50
N LEU A 7 -12.34 17.71 11.51
CA LEU A 7 -11.78 16.76 10.56
C LEU A 7 -10.39 16.23 10.93
N PHE A 8 -9.65 16.91 11.80
CA PHE A 8 -8.25 16.57 12.09
C PHE A 8 -7.95 16.35 13.58
N HIS A 9 -8.90 16.62 14.49
CA HIS A 9 -8.69 16.44 15.92
C HIS A 9 -9.76 15.50 16.51
N ASN A 10 -9.35 14.74 17.53
CA ASN A 10 -10.24 13.83 18.26
C ASN A 10 -10.75 14.58 19.50
N ARG A 11 -12.05 14.91 19.54
CA ARG A 11 -12.67 15.63 20.67
C ARG A 11 -13.66 14.80 21.47
N GLY A 12 -14.29 13.82 20.85
CA GLY A 12 -15.23 12.93 21.53
C GLY A 12 -15.57 11.73 20.66
N MET A 13 -15.97 10.62 21.31
CA MET A 13 -16.14 9.31 20.68
C MET A 13 -16.99 9.36 19.38
N ARG A 14 -18.19 9.96 19.42
CA ARG A 14 -19.07 10.06 18.24
C ARG A 14 -18.42 10.84 17.10
N GLN A 15 -17.73 11.94 17.42
CA GLN A 15 -17.06 12.76 16.41
C GLN A 15 -15.83 12.05 15.84
N THR A 16 -15.02 11.38 16.66
CA THR A 16 -13.88 10.58 16.20
C THR A 16 -14.32 9.47 15.24
N ILE A 17 -15.39 8.75 15.59
CA ILE A 17 -15.96 7.71 14.72
C ILE A 17 -16.41 8.32 13.39
N ALA A 18 -17.23 9.39 13.42
CA ALA A 18 -17.71 10.03 12.19
C ALA A 18 -16.57 10.56 11.31
N LYS A 19 -15.57 11.21 11.91
CA LYS A 19 -14.35 11.70 11.25
C LYS A 19 -13.60 10.55 10.57
N ASN A 20 -13.40 9.45 11.27
CA ASN A 20 -12.64 8.30 10.78
C ASN A 20 -13.37 7.57 9.66
N VAL A 21 -14.69 7.35 9.81
CA VAL A 21 -15.52 6.78 8.75
C VAL A 21 -15.50 7.67 7.51
N PHE A 22 -15.58 8.99 7.67
CA PHE A 22 -15.49 9.93 6.56
C PHE A 22 -14.16 9.79 5.80
N TRP A 23 -13.01 9.84 6.50
CA TRP A 23 -11.70 9.73 5.86
C TRP A 23 -11.44 8.36 5.20
N LEU A 24 -11.89 7.28 5.84
CA LEU A 24 -11.80 5.94 5.24
C LEU A 24 -12.68 5.84 4.01
N THR A 25 -13.92 6.32 4.07
CA THR A 25 -14.83 6.28 2.92
C THR A 25 -14.27 7.10 1.76
N LEU A 26 -13.83 8.33 2.03
CA LEU A 26 -13.25 9.22 1.03
C LEU A 26 -12.03 8.59 0.36
N SER A 27 -11.10 8.05 1.15
CA SER A 27 -9.87 7.46 0.61
C SER A 27 -10.13 6.16 -0.13
N GLN A 28 -10.95 5.25 0.40
CA GLN A 28 -11.24 3.95 -0.22
C GLN A 28 -12.07 4.10 -1.50
N VAL A 29 -13.16 4.88 -1.47
CA VAL A 29 -14.01 5.09 -2.64
C VAL A 29 -13.26 5.92 -3.70
N GLY A 30 -12.66 7.04 -3.29
CA GLY A 30 -11.92 7.90 -4.20
C GLY A 30 -10.76 7.17 -4.89
N SER A 31 -10.00 6.39 -4.12
CA SER A 31 -8.87 5.62 -4.68
C SER A 31 -9.32 4.50 -5.60
N ARG A 32 -10.43 3.81 -5.31
CA ARG A 32 -10.97 2.79 -6.22
C ARG A 32 -11.43 3.39 -7.54
N LEU A 33 -12.04 4.58 -7.52
CA LEU A 33 -12.40 5.30 -8.74
C LEU A 33 -11.16 5.67 -9.56
N ILE A 34 -10.13 6.25 -8.91
CA ILE A 34 -8.85 6.58 -9.57
C ILE A 34 -8.21 5.32 -10.17
N ARG A 35 -8.19 4.22 -9.40
CA ARG A 35 -7.61 2.95 -9.84
C ARG A 35 -8.37 2.32 -11.00
N ALA A 36 -9.69 2.44 -11.02
CA ALA A 36 -10.51 2.00 -12.15
C ALA A 36 -10.16 2.76 -13.44
N LEU A 37 -9.98 4.08 -13.36
CA LEU A 37 -9.61 4.91 -14.53
C LEU A 37 -8.29 4.45 -15.16
N ILE A 38 -7.24 4.28 -14.35
CA ILE A 38 -5.93 3.85 -14.87
C ILE A 38 -5.96 2.40 -15.37
N ILE A 39 -6.72 1.50 -14.74
CA ILE A 39 -6.86 0.11 -15.20
C ILE A 39 -7.58 0.07 -16.56
N ILE A 40 -8.69 0.80 -16.73
CA ILE A 40 -9.43 0.87 -17.99
C ILE A 40 -8.54 1.44 -19.10
N TYR A 41 -7.82 2.52 -18.80
CA TYR A 41 -6.88 3.14 -19.73
C TYR A 41 -5.75 2.17 -20.12
N ALA A 42 -5.11 1.54 -19.13
CA ALA A 42 -4.04 0.58 -19.35
C ALA A 42 -4.50 -0.62 -20.19
N ALA A 43 -5.67 -1.20 -19.89
CA ALA A 43 -6.20 -2.33 -20.64
C ALA A 43 -6.43 -1.99 -22.13
N ARG A 44 -6.85 -0.75 -22.43
CA ARG A 44 -7.05 -0.28 -23.81
C ARG A 44 -5.74 -0.11 -24.57
N ILE A 45 -4.70 0.42 -23.91
CA ILE A 45 -3.42 0.73 -24.55
C ILE A 45 -2.52 -0.50 -24.66
N LEU A 46 -2.47 -1.32 -23.62
CA LEU A 46 -1.61 -2.51 -23.56
C LEU A 46 -2.16 -3.64 -24.45
N GLY A 47 -3.46 -3.66 -24.69
CA GLY A 47 -4.13 -4.81 -25.33
C GLY A 47 -4.10 -6.05 -24.43
N ALA A 48 -4.67 -7.14 -24.93
CA ALA A 48 -4.92 -8.34 -24.12
C ALA A 48 -3.64 -9.04 -23.62
N ALA A 49 -2.58 -9.07 -24.44
CA ALA A 49 -1.34 -9.79 -24.12
C ALA A 49 -0.57 -9.12 -22.97
N GLU A 50 -0.18 -7.85 -23.13
CA GLU A 50 0.58 -7.12 -22.11
C GLU A 50 -0.26 -6.88 -20.84
N TYR A 51 -1.56 -6.58 -20.99
CA TYR A 51 -2.44 -6.47 -19.83
C TYR A 51 -2.58 -7.82 -19.10
N GLY A 52 -2.63 -8.93 -19.83
CA GLY A 52 -2.65 -10.29 -19.26
C GLY A 52 -1.40 -10.59 -18.43
N ILE A 53 -0.20 -10.24 -18.94
CA ILE A 53 1.06 -10.37 -18.20
C ILE A 53 1.02 -9.51 -16.93
N PHE A 54 0.60 -8.25 -17.05
CA PHE A 54 0.45 -7.35 -15.89
C PHE A 54 -0.48 -7.93 -14.83
N ALA A 55 -1.69 -8.35 -15.21
CA ALA A 55 -2.69 -8.89 -14.31
C ALA A 55 -2.21 -10.17 -13.62
N TYR A 56 -1.52 -11.04 -14.37
CA TYR A 56 -0.93 -12.27 -13.86
C TYR A 56 0.13 -11.99 -12.79
N VAL A 57 1.08 -11.09 -13.10
CA VAL A 57 2.17 -10.70 -12.19
C VAL A 57 1.64 -9.98 -10.94
N LEU A 58 0.63 -9.13 -11.09
CA LEU A 58 -0.04 -8.48 -9.95
C LEU A 58 -0.81 -9.48 -9.08
N GLY A 59 -1.41 -10.51 -9.69
CA GLY A 59 -2.04 -11.62 -8.97
C GLY A 59 -1.03 -12.37 -8.10
N PHE A 60 0.18 -12.61 -8.61
CA PHE A 60 1.29 -13.17 -7.82
C PHE A 60 1.66 -12.29 -6.63
N ALA A 61 1.77 -10.97 -6.84
CA ALA A 61 2.04 -10.04 -5.75
C ALA A 61 0.99 -10.19 -4.63
N GLY A 62 -0.30 -10.18 -4.99
CA GLY A 62 -1.41 -10.33 -4.06
C GLY A 62 -1.42 -11.68 -3.32
N PHE A 63 -1.06 -12.77 -4.01
CA PHE A 63 -0.94 -14.08 -3.37
C PHE A 63 0.20 -14.09 -2.35
N PHE A 64 1.39 -13.61 -2.73
CA PHE A 64 2.55 -13.65 -1.85
C PHE A 64 2.45 -12.67 -0.67
N THR A 65 1.73 -11.56 -0.80
CA THR A 65 1.48 -10.65 0.34
C THR A 65 0.81 -11.34 1.53
N LEU A 66 0.11 -12.46 1.34
CA LEU A 66 -0.48 -13.24 2.45
C LEU A 66 0.59 -13.74 3.43
N PHE A 67 1.79 -14.08 2.95
CA PHE A 67 2.90 -14.53 3.80
C PHE A 67 3.59 -13.36 4.52
N ALA A 68 3.54 -12.17 3.92
CA ALA A 68 4.09 -10.96 4.52
C ALA A 68 3.18 -10.40 5.62
N ASP A 69 1.94 -10.86 5.74
CA ASP A 69 0.95 -10.32 6.68
C ASP A 69 0.23 -11.42 7.48
N VAL A 70 1.00 -12.09 8.34
CA VAL A 70 0.53 -13.15 9.24
C VAL A 70 -0.23 -12.59 10.47
N GLY A 71 -1.04 -11.55 10.27
CA GLY A 71 -1.82 -10.90 11.33
C GLY A 71 -1.07 -9.81 12.13
N ILE A 72 0.17 -9.49 11.77
CA ILE A 72 0.98 -8.47 12.44
C ILE A 72 0.32 -7.08 12.39
N ASN A 73 -0.30 -6.72 11.26
CA ASN A 73 -0.99 -5.45 11.09
C ASN A 73 -2.20 -5.30 12.05
N PRO A 74 -3.17 -6.25 12.08
CA PRO A 74 -4.24 -6.24 13.08
C PRO A 74 -3.76 -6.21 14.54
N LEU A 75 -2.71 -6.97 14.87
CA LEU A 75 -2.13 -6.99 16.21
C LEU A 75 -1.56 -5.63 16.60
N LEU A 76 -0.84 -4.98 15.69
CA LEU A 76 -0.32 -3.64 15.89
C LEU A 76 -1.45 -2.63 16.11
N THR A 77 -2.48 -2.64 15.26
CA THR A 77 -3.64 -1.75 15.43
C THR A 77 -4.31 -1.95 16.79
N ARG A 78 -4.57 -3.20 17.18
CA ARG A 78 -5.24 -3.52 18.46
C ARG A 78 -4.38 -3.10 19.66
N ASN A 79 -3.11 -3.49 19.69
CA ASN A 79 -2.24 -3.21 20.83
C ASN A 79 -1.94 -1.72 20.97
N THR A 80 -1.81 -1.01 19.85
CA THR A 80 -1.66 0.46 19.83
C THR A 80 -2.90 1.16 20.37
N ALA A 81 -4.09 0.67 20.05
CA ALA A 81 -5.34 1.25 20.54
C ALA A 81 -5.56 0.99 22.03
N ASN A 82 -5.30 -0.23 22.50
CA ASN A 82 -5.62 -0.67 23.86
C ASN A 82 -4.57 -0.30 24.91
N HIS A 83 -3.29 -0.18 24.53
CA HIS A 83 -2.17 0.08 25.46
C HIS A 83 -1.39 1.33 25.01
N PRO A 84 -1.96 2.53 25.18
CA PRO A 84 -1.37 3.77 24.68
C PRO A 84 0.04 4.06 25.22
N GLU A 85 0.33 3.64 26.44
CA GLU A 85 1.61 3.78 27.12
C GLU A 85 2.74 2.92 26.52
N GLN A 86 2.40 1.81 25.85
CA GLN A 86 3.37 0.86 25.27
C GLN A 86 3.46 0.94 23.74
N ARG A 87 2.83 1.95 23.11
CA ARG A 87 2.73 2.06 21.63
C ARG A 87 4.07 1.99 20.92
N THR A 88 5.11 2.63 21.47
CA THR A 88 6.45 2.66 20.88
C THR A 88 7.11 1.28 20.90
N GLU A 89 6.89 0.51 21.97
CA GLU A 89 7.41 -0.85 22.13
C GLU A 89 6.71 -1.82 21.16
N TYR A 90 5.37 -1.75 21.09
CA TYR A 90 4.60 -2.53 20.13
C TYR A 90 4.96 -2.21 18.69
N PHE A 91 5.16 -0.92 18.36
CA PHE A 91 5.60 -0.51 17.03
C PHE A 91 6.97 -1.08 16.70
N SER A 92 7.96 -0.91 17.57
CA SER A 92 9.35 -1.34 17.33
C SER A 92 9.47 -2.86 17.19
N THR A 93 8.80 -3.60 18.07
CA THR A 93 8.79 -5.06 18.03
C THR A 93 8.08 -5.58 16.78
N SER A 94 6.90 -5.03 16.48
CA SER A 94 6.14 -5.43 15.29
C SER A 94 6.86 -5.04 14.00
N PHE A 95 7.62 -3.95 13.99
CA PHE A 95 8.41 -3.50 12.85
C PHE A 95 9.50 -4.52 12.49
N TRP A 96 10.29 -4.98 13.47
CA TRP A 96 11.32 -5.99 13.20
C TRP A 96 10.73 -7.31 12.73
N ILE A 97 9.62 -7.76 13.34
CA ILE A 97 8.89 -8.94 12.87
C ILE A 97 8.42 -8.73 11.42
N LYS A 98 7.87 -7.56 11.09
CA LYS A 98 7.42 -7.22 9.74
C LYS A 98 8.57 -7.25 8.75
N ILE A 99 9.74 -6.71 9.08
CA ILE A 99 10.93 -6.74 8.21
C ILE A 99 11.35 -8.18 7.91
N VAL A 100 11.41 -9.05 8.92
CA VAL A 100 11.75 -10.46 8.73
C VAL A 100 10.72 -11.15 7.83
N LEU A 101 9.42 -10.92 8.06
CA LEU A 101 8.35 -11.47 7.22
C LEU A 101 8.42 -10.97 5.77
N LEU A 102 8.71 -9.69 5.56
CA LEU A 102 8.84 -9.12 4.21
C LEU A 102 10.05 -9.67 3.47
N LEU A 103 11.19 -9.79 4.14
CA LEU A 103 12.39 -10.38 3.55
C LEU A 103 12.18 -11.87 3.23
N ALA A 104 11.60 -12.64 4.16
CA ALA A 104 11.25 -14.04 3.92
C ALA A 104 10.29 -14.18 2.73
N THR A 105 9.26 -13.34 2.67
CA THR A 105 8.30 -13.32 1.56
C THR A 105 8.95 -12.93 0.24
N ALA A 106 9.85 -11.94 0.24
CA ALA A 106 10.57 -11.54 -0.96
C ALA A 106 11.49 -12.65 -1.48
N LEU A 107 12.17 -13.38 -0.59
CA LEU A 107 12.94 -14.58 -0.96
C LEU A 107 12.02 -15.65 -1.55
N LEU A 108 10.87 -15.90 -0.93
CA LEU A 108 9.87 -16.82 -1.49
C LEU A 108 9.41 -16.37 -2.89
N VAL A 109 9.11 -15.09 -3.09
CA VAL A 109 8.76 -14.57 -4.43
C VAL A 109 9.88 -14.83 -5.43
N ILE A 110 11.13 -14.51 -5.09
CA ILE A 110 12.27 -14.63 -6.00
C ILE A 110 12.58 -16.10 -6.36
N PHE A 111 12.57 -17.01 -5.39
CA PHE A 111 12.98 -18.40 -5.60
C PHE A 111 11.82 -19.32 -5.97
N VAL A 112 10.60 -19.05 -5.49
CA VAL A 112 9.46 -19.96 -5.65
C VAL A 112 8.56 -19.53 -6.81
N ALA A 113 8.25 -18.23 -6.95
CA ALA A 113 7.33 -17.75 -8.00
C ALA A 113 7.73 -18.15 -9.43
N PRO A 114 9.02 -18.19 -9.84
CA PRO A 114 9.40 -18.56 -11.20
C PRO A 114 9.00 -19.98 -11.60
N HIS A 115 8.82 -20.88 -10.61
CA HIS A 115 8.43 -22.27 -10.83
C HIS A 115 6.92 -22.43 -11.08
N PHE A 116 6.11 -21.43 -10.74
CA PHE A 116 4.65 -21.44 -10.94
C PHE A 116 4.21 -20.85 -12.29
N THR A 117 5.15 -20.26 -13.05
CA THR A 117 4.83 -19.62 -14.32
C THR A 117 5.66 -20.21 -15.45
N ASN A 118 5.02 -20.42 -16.60
CA ASN A 118 5.68 -20.78 -17.86
C ASN A 118 5.83 -19.57 -18.80
N ILE A 119 5.38 -18.39 -18.39
CA ILE A 119 5.40 -17.17 -19.22
C ILE A 119 6.72 -16.44 -18.97
N GLU A 120 7.64 -16.46 -19.94
CA GLU A 120 8.96 -15.83 -19.82
C GLU A 120 8.87 -14.33 -19.48
N ALA A 121 7.95 -13.61 -20.13
CA ALA A 121 7.72 -12.19 -19.85
C ALA A 121 7.28 -11.94 -18.40
N ALA A 122 6.50 -12.84 -17.80
CA ALA A 122 6.12 -12.74 -16.39
C ALA A 122 7.30 -13.05 -15.46
N LYS A 123 8.14 -14.04 -15.81
CA LYS A 123 9.36 -14.38 -15.03
C LYS A 123 10.29 -13.19 -14.91
N ALA A 124 10.50 -12.44 -15.99
CA ALA A 124 11.34 -11.25 -16.01
C ALA A 124 10.86 -10.14 -15.05
N LEU A 125 9.59 -10.17 -14.63
CA LEU A 125 8.97 -9.17 -13.76
C LEU A 125 8.91 -9.61 -12.29
N ILE A 126 9.27 -10.86 -11.96
CA ILE A 126 9.23 -11.38 -10.58
C ILE A 126 10.09 -10.57 -9.59
N PRO A 127 11.32 -10.12 -9.94
CA PRO A 127 12.09 -9.26 -9.04
C PRO A 127 11.37 -7.94 -8.72
N LEU A 128 10.63 -7.40 -9.69
CA LEU A 128 9.81 -6.20 -9.48
C LEU A 128 8.61 -6.47 -8.57
N VAL A 129 8.01 -7.66 -8.65
CA VAL A 129 6.97 -8.10 -7.71
C VAL A 129 7.49 -8.17 -6.29
N ALA A 130 8.67 -8.75 -6.07
CA ALA A 130 9.24 -8.84 -4.73
C ALA A 130 9.42 -7.45 -4.11
N LEU A 131 9.90 -6.48 -4.90
CA LEU A 131 10.00 -5.09 -4.47
C LEU A 131 8.64 -4.45 -4.17
N LEU A 132 7.64 -4.69 -5.03
CA LEU A 132 6.27 -4.22 -4.81
C LEU A 132 5.69 -4.75 -3.49
N VAL A 133 5.86 -6.05 -3.21
CA VAL A 133 5.41 -6.70 -1.97
C VAL A 133 6.06 -6.08 -0.74
N ILE A 134 7.38 -5.80 -0.80
CA ILE A 134 8.09 -5.14 0.30
C ILE A 134 7.50 -3.75 0.56
N PHE A 135 7.35 -2.93 -0.49
CA PHE A 135 6.84 -1.57 -0.35
C PHE A 135 5.38 -1.54 0.12
N ASP A 136 4.52 -2.40 -0.43
CA ASP A 136 3.13 -2.54 0.01
C ASP A 136 3.08 -2.91 1.50
N GLY A 137 3.87 -3.90 1.92
CA GLY A 137 3.91 -4.33 3.31
C GLY A 137 4.39 -3.26 4.29
N LEU A 138 5.37 -2.44 3.91
CA LEU A 138 5.83 -1.30 4.72
C LEU A 138 4.79 -0.18 4.82
N ARG A 139 4.12 0.12 3.70
CA ARG A 139 3.00 1.08 3.68
C ARG A 139 1.88 0.62 4.59
N ASP A 140 1.45 -0.64 4.46
CA ASP A 140 0.32 -1.19 5.21
C ASP A 140 0.63 -1.30 6.69
N PHE A 141 1.88 -1.60 7.06
CA PHE A 141 2.35 -1.52 8.44
C PHE A 141 2.21 -0.12 9.03
N SER A 142 2.61 0.90 8.28
CA SER A 142 2.49 2.31 8.70
C SER A 142 1.02 2.72 8.86
N ILE A 143 0.16 2.29 7.93
CA ILE A 143 -1.29 2.48 8.01
C ILE A 143 -1.87 1.81 9.26
N ALA A 144 -1.46 0.56 9.55
CA ALA A 144 -1.94 -0.18 10.72
C ALA A 144 -1.64 0.54 12.04
N PHE A 145 -0.48 1.20 12.13
CA PHE A 145 -0.15 2.05 13.27
C PHE A 145 -1.08 3.27 13.38
N PHE A 146 -1.28 4.01 12.28
CA PHE A 146 -2.18 5.18 12.27
C PHE A 146 -3.63 4.83 12.60
N ARG A 147 -4.09 3.65 12.17
CA ARG A 147 -5.41 3.10 12.55
C ARG A 147 -5.51 2.93 14.06
N GLY A 148 -4.47 2.38 14.71
CA GLY A 148 -4.41 2.22 16.17
C GLY A 148 -4.41 3.54 16.93
N LEU A 149 -3.99 4.64 16.29
CA LEU A 149 -4.06 6.00 16.84
C LEU A 149 -5.38 6.72 16.56
N GLU A 150 -6.34 6.09 15.87
CA GLU A 150 -7.58 6.72 15.39
C GLU A 150 -7.33 7.96 14.49
N LYS A 151 -6.24 7.93 13.72
CA LYS A 151 -5.80 9.00 12.80
C LYS A 151 -6.01 8.61 11.34
N MET A 152 -7.25 8.28 10.97
CA MET A 152 -7.57 7.82 9.61
C MET A 152 -7.32 8.88 8.53
N GLU A 153 -7.21 10.17 8.90
CA GLU A 153 -6.79 11.22 7.98
C GLU A 153 -5.37 11.00 7.42
N ARG A 154 -4.48 10.34 8.19
CA ARG A 154 -3.11 10.01 7.76
C ARG A 154 -3.09 8.85 6.79
N GLU A 155 -3.87 7.80 7.08
CA GLU A 155 -4.10 6.71 6.14
C GLU A 155 -4.69 7.25 4.82
N ALA A 156 -5.72 8.09 4.92
CA ALA A 156 -6.37 8.66 3.76
C ALA A 156 -5.38 9.44 2.87
N LEU A 157 -4.52 10.26 3.47
CA LEU A 157 -3.47 10.97 2.75
C LEU A 157 -2.52 10.02 2.02
N ILE A 158 -2.00 8.99 2.70
CA ILE A 158 -1.07 8.01 2.12
C ILE A 158 -1.73 7.29 0.93
N VAL A 159 -2.97 6.82 1.10
CA VAL A 159 -3.69 6.03 0.09
C VAL A 159 -4.09 6.90 -1.10
N ILE A 160 -4.57 8.12 -0.87
CA ILE A 160 -4.95 9.05 -1.94
C ILE A 160 -3.71 9.47 -2.74
N VAL A 161 -2.63 9.88 -2.07
CA VAL A 161 -1.38 10.25 -2.75
C VAL A 161 -0.87 9.10 -3.60
N MET A 162 -0.83 7.89 -3.05
CA MET A 162 -0.43 6.70 -3.80
C MET A 162 -1.26 6.53 -5.09
N ASN A 163 -2.59 6.56 -4.99
CA ASN A 163 -3.44 6.31 -6.17
C ASN A 163 -3.38 7.45 -7.19
N ILE A 164 -3.25 8.71 -6.74
CA ILE A 164 -3.01 9.84 -7.63
C ILE A 164 -1.67 9.66 -8.35
N THR A 165 -0.60 9.29 -7.64
CA THR A 165 0.71 9.03 -8.25
C THR A 165 0.65 7.85 -9.22
N ILE A 166 -0.08 6.76 -8.89
CA ILE A 166 -0.27 5.62 -9.80
C ILE A 166 -0.95 6.08 -11.08
N ALA A 167 -2.02 6.87 -10.97
CA ALA A 167 -2.73 7.37 -12.14
C ALA A 167 -1.82 8.26 -12.98
N VAL A 168 -1.22 9.30 -12.39
CA VAL A 168 -0.37 10.26 -13.11
C VAL A 168 0.85 9.56 -13.74
N ALA A 169 1.61 8.79 -12.96
CA ALA A 169 2.77 8.06 -13.47
C ALA A 169 2.37 6.99 -14.49
N GLY A 170 1.23 6.31 -14.29
CA GLY A 170 0.70 5.33 -15.22
C GLY A 170 0.32 5.96 -16.56
N PHE A 171 -0.40 7.08 -16.56
CA PHE A 171 -0.75 7.81 -17.78
C PHE A 171 0.50 8.27 -18.54
N ILE A 172 1.48 8.87 -17.85
CA ILE A 172 2.70 9.39 -18.47
C ILE A 172 3.55 8.25 -19.04
N ILE A 173 3.85 7.23 -18.24
CA ILE A 173 4.79 6.17 -18.65
C ILE A 173 4.17 5.29 -19.74
N LEU A 174 2.87 4.95 -19.66
CA LEU A 174 2.20 4.17 -20.70
C LEU A 174 2.08 4.92 -22.03
N SER A 175 2.01 6.26 -22.00
CA SER A 175 2.03 7.07 -23.23
C SER A 175 3.37 7.01 -23.97
N ILE A 176 4.46 6.70 -23.27
CA ILE A 176 5.81 6.60 -23.83
C ILE A 176 6.13 5.15 -24.23
N SER A 177 5.80 4.19 -23.37
CA SER A 177 6.12 2.77 -23.59
C SER A 177 5.00 1.88 -23.04
N PRO A 178 4.08 1.41 -23.90
CA PRO A 178 2.93 0.63 -23.49
C PRO A 178 3.32 -0.84 -23.25
N THR A 179 3.92 -1.13 -22.08
CA THR A 179 4.29 -2.50 -21.66
C THR A 179 3.81 -2.80 -20.25
N ALA A 180 3.67 -4.08 -19.92
CA ALA A 180 3.37 -4.56 -18.57
C ALA A 180 4.42 -4.07 -17.55
N LYS A 181 5.70 -4.09 -17.96
CA LYS A 181 6.82 -3.60 -17.16
C LYS A 181 6.65 -2.13 -16.79
N SER A 182 6.30 -1.29 -17.77
CA SER A 182 6.04 0.14 -17.56
C SER A 182 5.00 0.37 -16.48
N LEU A 183 3.88 -0.36 -16.55
CA LEU A 183 2.80 -0.22 -15.57
C LEU A 183 3.24 -0.68 -14.17
N ILE A 184 3.96 -1.79 -14.06
CA ILE A 184 4.50 -2.26 -12.77
C ILE A 184 5.47 -1.24 -12.18
N LEU A 185 6.32 -0.63 -13.00
CA LEU A 185 7.22 0.43 -12.54
C LEU A 185 6.45 1.66 -12.04
N SER A 186 5.36 2.06 -12.69
CA SER A 186 4.47 3.12 -12.19
C SER A 186 3.90 2.76 -10.82
N TYR A 187 3.50 1.51 -10.60
CA TYR A 187 3.03 1.02 -9.30
C TYR A 187 4.13 1.10 -8.25
N ILE A 188 5.31 0.55 -8.53
CA ILE A 188 6.45 0.55 -7.60
C ILE A 188 6.87 1.97 -7.22
N ALA A 189 6.99 2.87 -8.20
CA ALA A 189 7.33 4.27 -7.95
C ALA A 189 6.31 4.95 -7.04
N SER A 190 5.03 4.68 -7.26
CA SER A 190 3.94 5.28 -6.49
C SER A 190 3.84 4.71 -5.07
N VAL A 191 3.98 3.40 -4.90
CA VAL A 191 4.01 2.78 -3.58
C VAL A 191 5.27 3.22 -2.83
N GLY A 192 6.44 3.28 -3.49
CA GLY A 192 7.67 3.82 -2.92
C GLY A 192 7.51 5.26 -2.42
N ALA A 193 6.90 6.14 -3.22
CA ALA A 193 6.57 7.50 -2.80
C ALA A 193 5.62 7.52 -1.59
N SER A 194 4.64 6.62 -1.54
CA SER A 194 3.71 6.49 -0.41
C SER A 194 4.41 6.00 0.87
N VAL A 195 5.40 5.10 0.74
CA VAL A 195 6.24 4.64 1.85
C VAL A 195 7.07 5.80 2.40
N ILE A 196 7.74 6.56 1.53
CA ILE A 196 8.51 7.75 1.93
C ILE A 196 7.61 8.73 2.69
N LEU A 197 6.43 9.04 2.14
CA LEU A 197 5.44 9.90 2.80
C LEU A 197 5.03 9.34 4.17
N SER A 198 4.76 8.03 4.26
CA SER A 198 4.38 7.38 5.52
C SER A 198 5.48 7.49 6.57
N VAL A 199 6.75 7.33 6.20
CA VAL A 199 7.91 7.45 7.08
C VAL A 199 8.06 8.89 7.58
N ILE A 200 7.88 9.89 6.70
CA ILE A 200 7.91 11.31 7.09
C ILE A 200 6.81 11.61 8.12
N ILE A 201 5.60 11.08 7.93
CA ILE A 201 4.49 11.27 8.87
C ILE A 201 4.76 10.54 10.19
N LEU A 202 5.30 9.32 10.15
CA LEU A 202 5.65 8.53 11.34
C LEU A 202 6.72 9.21 12.18
N ARG A 203 7.75 9.79 11.55
CA ARG A 203 8.82 10.53 12.26
C ARG A 203 8.24 11.60 13.18
N ASN A 204 7.21 12.33 12.73
CA ASN A 204 6.56 13.37 13.51
C ASN A 204 5.66 12.85 14.65
N GLN A 205 5.51 11.53 14.81
CA GLN A 205 4.77 10.92 15.94
C GLN A 205 5.70 10.44 17.06
N PHE A 206 6.98 10.21 16.77
CA PHE A 206 7.97 9.70 17.72
C PHE A 206 9.00 10.76 18.16
N LEU A 207 8.99 11.95 17.52
CA LEU A 207 9.68 13.15 17.98
C LEU A 207 8.74 13.99 18.84
#